data_AF-A0A6M0IEN6-F1
#
_entry.id   AF-A0A6M0IEN6-F1
#
_cell.length_a   1.000
_cell.length_b   1.000
_cell.length_c   1.000
_cell.angle_alpha   90.00
_cell.angle_beta   90.00
_cell.angle_gamma   90.00
#
_symmetry.space_group_name_H-M   'P 1'
#
loop_
_entity.id
_entity.type
_entity.pdbx_description
1 polymer ?
#
loop_
_entity_poly.entity_id
_entity_poly.type
_entity_poly.pdbx_seq_one_letter_code
_entity_poly.pdbx_strand_id
1 'polypeptide(L)'
;MMTQRVKKGWLLAIGLTVSIVAQAQNVETTASKPTFYTYLSLILALLALIGLVLLWWQSRLGWEKINSQGRSASSGSANVVQELSNRVSSLERDNKALINDVKVLKEQLGQLKQAARTDNRQPAAPAPNPQQPAAVPRPVPTQQAVRPSEPAPQRTTMPAPTQVQRSAPVNTPPAKLYARTADVPGGFSVASLVETPNRPMVFVITPTGAGQATFRVTDDPEAQRLALSDPYSYLSDACNYQSRPEVNSRIHMVADGKLQLQGEKWHIVEKAEISFYA
;
A
#
# COMPACT_ATOMS: atom_id res chain seq x y z
N MET A 1 17.89 10.79 2.37
CA MET A 1 18.76 10.27 3.45
C MET A 1 17.90 9.60 4.52
N MET A 2 17.51 8.32 4.36
CA MET A 2 16.66 7.64 5.34
C MET A 2 16.68 6.11 5.19
N THR A 3 17.86 5.48 5.26
CA THR A 3 17.98 4.01 5.25
C THR A 3 19.08 3.53 6.18
N GLN A 4 18.95 3.81 7.49
CA GLN A 4 19.94 3.35 8.47
C GLN A 4 19.35 2.81 9.78
N ARG A 5 18.09 2.35 9.81
CA ARG A 5 17.44 1.89 11.05
C ARG A 5 17.04 0.41 11.15
N VAL A 6 17.28 -0.43 10.13
CA VAL A 6 16.78 -1.82 10.17
C VAL A 6 17.82 -2.84 10.68
N LYS A 7 19.11 -2.49 10.78
CA LYS A 7 20.16 -3.46 11.17
C LYS A 7 20.29 -3.75 12.67
N LYS A 8 19.52 -3.11 13.55
CA LYS A 8 19.67 -3.28 15.02
C LYS A 8 18.74 -4.31 15.65
N GLY A 9 17.76 -4.85 14.91
CA GLY A 9 16.79 -5.81 15.44
C GLY A 9 17.28 -7.27 15.52
N TRP A 10 18.34 -7.63 14.80
CA TRP A 10 18.77 -9.04 14.70
C TRP A 10 19.79 -9.48 15.77
N LEU A 11 20.32 -8.54 16.57
CA LEU A 11 21.28 -8.84 17.63
C LEU A 11 20.62 -9.21 18.98
N LEU A 12 19.29 -9.11 19.10
CA LEU A 12 18.58 -9.44 20.35
C LEU A 12 18.06 -10.88 20.42
N ALA A 13 18.04 -11.63 19.31
CA ALA A 13 17.55 -13.01 19.29
C ALA A 13 18.61 -14.09 19.59
N ILE A 14 19.90 -13.72 19.66
CA ILE A 14 21.00 -14.67 19.97
C ILE A 14 21.34 -14.65 21.48
N GLY A 15 20.75 -13.74 22.26
CA GLY A 15 21.03 -13.58 23.69
C GLY A 15 20.23 -14.47 24.65
N LEU A 16 19.44 -15.44 24.16
CA LEU A 16 18.44 -16.14 24.97
C LEU A 16 18.47 -17.67 24.81
N THR A 17 19.66 -18.27 24.72
CA THR A 17 19.83 -19.73 24.90
C THR A 17 21.09 -20.11 25.70
N VAL A 18 21.75 -19.16 26.37
CA VAL A 18 22.93 -19.44 27.22
C VAL A 18 22.60 -19.14 28.69
N SER A 19 21.67 -19.88 29.30
CA SER A 19 21.47 -19.81 30.77
C SER A 19 20.96 -21.11 31.40
N ILE A 20 20.93 -22.25 30.70
CA ILE A 20 20.44 -23.52 31.28
C ILE A 20 21.58 -24.49 31.67
N VAL A 21 22.85 -24.17 31.40
CA VAL A 21 23.99 -25.02 31.83
C VAL A 21 24.76 -24.34 32.96
N ALA A 22 24.12 -24.22 34.14
CA ALA A 22 24.80 -23.80 35.36
C ALA A 22 24.40 -24.60 36.61
N GLN A 23 23.56 -25.64 36.50
CA GLN A 23 23.17 -26.44 37.64
C GLN A 23 23.26 -27.94 37.35
N ALA A 24 24.49 -28.46 37.31
CA ALA A 24 24.82 -29.86 37.63
C ALA A 24 26.33 -30.11 37.46
N GLN A 25 27.17 -29.57 38.35
CA GLN A 25 28.55 -30.04 38.51
C GLN A 25 28.88 -30.16 40.00
N ASN A 26 28.30 -31.17 40.63
CA ASN A 26 28.85 -31.85 41.80
C ASN A 26 28.65 -33.35 41.58
N VAL A 27 29.17 -33.86 40.46
CA VAL A 27 29.28 -35.30 40.23
C VAL A 27 30.76 -35.62 40.34
N GLU A 28 31.11 -36.29 41.43
CA GLU A 28 32.43 -36.83 41.68
C GLU A 28 32.89 -37.64 40.46
N THR A 29 33.96 -37.16 39.83
CA THR A 29 34.62 -37.81 38.70
C THR A 29 35.38 -39.04 39.19
N THR A 30 34.64 -40.13 39.41
CA THR A 30 35.27 -41.45 39.36
C THR A 30 35.75 -41.66 37.93
N ALA A 31 37.06 -41.89 37.78
CA ALA A 31 37.77 -42.03 36.51
C ALA A 31 37.27 -43.24 35.72
N SER A 32 36.09 -43.11 35.11
CA SER A 32 35.52 -44.11 34.22
C SER A 32 36.01 -43.83 32.80
N LYS A 33 36.40 -44.90 32.12
CA LYS A 33 36.89 -44.85 30.73
C LYS A 33 35.82 -44.19 29.86
N PRO A 34 36.20 -43.29 28.94
CA PRO A 34 35.25 -42.59 28.08
C PRO A 34 34.39 -43.61 27.33
N THR A 35 33.08 -43.50 27.51
CA THR A 35 32.13 -44.39 26.83
C THR A 35 32.01 -44.00 25.36
N PHE A 36 31.67 -44.97 24.51
CA PHE A 36 31.46 -44.76 23.06
C PHE A 36 30.52 -43.58 22.76
N TYR A 37 29.51 -43.36 23.60
CA TYR A 37 28.54 -42.27 23.46
C TYR A 37 29.16 -40.87 23.60
N THR A 38 30.26 -40.73 24.36
CA THR A 38 31.00 -39.47 24.47
C THR A 38 31.66 -39.09 23.14
N TYR A 39 32.18 -40.06 22.39
CA TYR A 39 32.75 -39.81 21.07
C TYR A 39 31.66 -39.53 20.03
N LEU A 40 30.54 -40.26 20.09
CA LEU A 40 29.41 -40.06 19.17
C LEU A 40 28.78 -38.66 19.29
N SER A 41 28.57 -38.17 20.52
CA SER A 41 28.01 -36.84 20.75
C SER A 41 28.94 -35.73 20.25
N LEU A 42 30.25 -35.91 20.42
CA LEU A 42 31.27 -34.97 19.93
C LEU A 42 31.27 -34.89 18.40
N ILE A 43 31.16 -36.03 17.71
CA ILE A 43 31.07 -36.08 16.24
C ILE A 43 29.82 -35.36 15.72
N LEU A 44 28.66 -35.61 16.34
CA LEU A 44 27.39 -34.97 15.97
C LEU A 44 27.44 -33.45 16.17
N ALA A 45 28.03 -32.98 17.27
CA ALA A 45 28.21 -31.55 17.53
C ALA A 45 29.12 -30.90 16.46
N LEU A 46 30.18 -31.58 16.03
CA LEU A 46 31.09 -31.10 15.00
C LEU A 46 30.40 -31.01 13.62
N LEU A 47 29.59 -32.00 13.26
CA LEU A 47 28.79 -32.00 12.03
C LEU A 47 27.75 -30.86 12.01
N ALA A 48 27.08 -30.60 13.14
CA ALA A 48 26.14 -29.49 13.25
C ALA A 48 26.83 -28.12 13.04
N LEU A 49 28.04 -27.96 13.59
CA LEU A 49 28.82 -26.72 13.43
C LEU A 49 29.27 -26.52 11.99
N ILE A 50 29.73 -27.59 11.32
CA ILE A 50 30.08 -27.56 9.89
C ILE A 50 28.85 -27.18 9.04
N GLY A 51 27.68 -27.76 9.32
CA GLY A 51 26.43 -27.43 8.63
C GLY A 51 26.05 -25.95 8.75
N LEU A 52 26.21 -25.37 9.94
CA LEU A 52 25.95 -23.95 10.21
C LEU A 52 26.90 -23.03 9.42
N VAL A 53 28.19 -23.39 9.34
CA VAL A 53 29.19 -22.65 8.56
C VAL A 53 28.90 -22.72 7.06
N LEU A 54 28.52 -23.90 6.54
CA LEU A 54 28.14 -24.07 5.14
C LEU A 54 26.86 -23.28 4.80
N LEU A 55 25.84 -23.31 5.67
CA LEU A 55 24.62 -22.53 5.48
C LEU A 55 24.91 -21.02 5.49
N TRP A 56 25.76 -20.56 6.42
CA TRP A 56 26.18 -19.16 6.48
C TRP A 56 26.97 -18.75 5.23
N TRP A 57 27.84 -19.62 4.74
CA TRP A 57 28.60 -19.37 3.52
C TRP A 57 27.72 -19.33 2.28
N GLN A 58 26.77 -20.26 2.16
CA GLN A 58 25.79 -20.29 1.06
C GLN A 58 24.89 -19.05 1.08
N SER A 59 24.45 -18.62 2.27
CA SER A 59 23.69 -17.37 2.46
C SER A 59 24.51 -16.15 2.04
N ARG A 60 25.80 -16.11 2.37
CA ARG A 60 26.69 -15.00 2.00
C ARG A 60 26.94 -14.92 0.50
N LEU A 61 27.11 -16.06 -0.19
CA LEU A 61 27.31 -16.11 -1.64
C LEU A 61 26.03 -15.80 -2.43
N GLY A 62 24.85 -16.16 -1.91
CA GLY A 62 23.56 -15.91 -2.57
C GLY A 62 23.17 -14.43 -2.69
N TRP A 63 23.71 -13.56 -1.82
CA TRP A 63 23.36 -12.14 -1.80
C TRP A 63 24.00 -11.33 -2.93
N GLU A 64 25.12 -11.78 -3.52
CA GLU A 64 25.78 -11.04 -4.60
C GLU A 64 25.08 -11.21 -5.95
N LYS A 65 24.42 -12.35 -6.19
CA LYS A 65 23.67 -12.60 -7.43
C LYS A 65 22.39 -11.76 -7.54
N ILE A 66 21.72 -11.51 -6.40
CA ILE A 66 20.50 -10.69 -6.36
C ILE A 66 20.83 -9.21 -6.57
N ASN A 67 21.97 -8.74 -6.05
CA ASN A 67 22.36 -7.33 -6.14
C ASN A 67 23.04 -6.94 -7.47
N SER A 68 23.54 -7.93 -8.23
CA SER A 68 24.16 -7.70 -9.56
C SER A 68 23.12 -7.68 -10.69
N GLN A 69 22.07 -8.49 -10.62
CA GLN A 69 20.95 -8.41 -11.58
C GLN A 69 20.14 -7.10 -11.45
N GLY A 70 20.11 -6.46 -10.28
CA GLY A 70 19.50 -5.14 -10.07
C GLY A 70 20.31 -3.95 -10.61
N ARG A 71 21.61 -4.11 -10.94
CA ARG A 71 22.49 -3.00 -11.33
C ARG A 71 22.57 -2.75 -12.84
N SER A 72 22.33 -3.75 -13.69
CA SER A 72 22.30 -3.53 -15.15
C SER A 72 21.04 -2.80 -15.64
N ALA A 73 19.98 -2.74 -14.81
CA ALA A 73 18.80 -1.90 -15.05
C ALA A 73 18.89 -0.51 -14.38
N SER A 74 19.91 -0.23 -13.55
CA SER A 74 19.97 1.01 -12.76
C SER A 74 20.73 2.16 -13.44
N SER A 75 21.41 1.95 -14.56
CA SER A 75 22.05 3.03 -15.33
C SER A 75 21.01 3.93 -16.01
N GLY A 76 19.86 3.39 -16.42
CA GLY A 76 18.71 4.18 -16.87
C GLY A 76 18.07 4.98 -15.71
N SER A 77 18.02 4.40 -14.51
CA SER A 77 17.40 5.03 -13.34
C SER A 77 18.18 6.27 -12.85
N ALA A 78 19.52 6.29 -13.00
CA ALA A 78 20.31 7.48 -12.67
C ALA A 78 19.95 8.70 -13.54
N ASN A 79 19.78 8.49 -14.85
CA ASN A 79 19.32 9.55 -15.77
C ASN A 79 17.89 9.99 -15.45
N VAL A 80 17.01 9.05 -15.11
CA VAL A 80 15.63 9.35 -14.70
C VAL A 80 15.60 10.17 -13.40
N VAL A 81 16.41 9.82 -12.39
CA VAL A 81 16.51 10.60 -11.15
C VAL A 81 17.05 12.02 -11.42
N GLN A 82 18.04 12.15 -12.31
CA GLN A 82 18.56 13.46 -12.68
C GLN A 82 17.52 14.29 -13.45
N GLU A 83 16.74 13.68 -14.33
CA GLU A 83 15.65 14.36 -15.03
C GLU A 83 14.49 14.73 -14.09
N LEU A 84 14.08 13.85 -13.17
CA LEU A 84 13.09 14.19 -12.15
C LEU A 84 13.58 15.35 -11.28
N SER A 85 14.87 15.35 -10.89
CA SER A 85 15.46 16.46 -10.14
C SER A 85 15.37 17.77 -10.93
N ASN A 86 15.70 17.75 -12.22
CA ASN A 86 15.60 18.93 -13.08
C ASN A 86 14.15 19.42 -13.23
N ARG A 87 13.19 18.51 -13.38
CA ARG A 87 11.75 18.83 -13.45
C ARG A 87 11.25 19.44 -12.14
N VAL A 88 11.64 18.89 -10.99
CA VAL A 88 11.29 19.44 -9.68
C VAL A 88 11.85 20.86 -9.52
N SER A 89 13.12 21.08 -9.88
CA SER A 89 13.72 22.43 -9.85
C SER A 89 13.11 23.41 -10.86
N SER A 90 12.53 22.92 -11.97
CA SER A 90 11.74 23.76 -12.90
C SER A 90 10.39 24.12 -12.27
N LEU A 91 9.65 23.15 -11.76
CA LEU A 91 8.35 23.34 -11.14
C LEU A 91 8.42 24.27 -9.92
N GLU A 92 9.51 24.20 -9.14
CA GLU A 92 9.71 25.10 -8.00
C GLU A 92 9.94 26.56 -8.46
N ARG A 93 10.65 26.78 -9.57
CA ARG A 93 10.83 28.10 -10.18
C ARG A 93 9.51 28.64 -10.72
N ASP A 94 8.76 27.81 -11.43
CA ASP A 94 7.47 28.18 -12.02
C ASP A 94 6.44 28.52 -10.93
N ASN A 95 6.40 27.76 -9.84
CA ASN A 95 5.53 28.03 -8.70
C ASN A 95 5.89 29.36 -8.02
N LYS A 96 7.19 29.66 -7.84
CA LYS A 96 7.64 30.97 -7.37
C LYS A 96 7.23 32.12 -8.31
N ALA A 97 7.32 31.91 -9.63
CA ALA A 97 6.88 32.91 -10.61
C ALA A 97 5.37 33.18 -10.49
N LEU A 98 4.55 32.12 -10.45
CA LEU A 98 3.10 32.20 -10.26
C LEU A 98 2.71 32.94 -8.96
N ILE A 99 3.41 32.68 -7.86
CA ILE A 99 3.18 33.39 -6.58
C ILE A 99 3.42 34.90 -6.73
N ASN A 100 4.47 35.29 -7.45
CA ASN A 100 4.76 36.70 -7.70
C ASN A 100 3.69 37.34 -8.61
N ASP A 101 3.25 36.65 -9.66
CA ASP A 101 2.20 37.14 -10.54
C ASP A 101 0.89 37.36 -9.79
N VAL A 102 0.48 36.40 -8.95
CA VAL A 102 -0.71 36.54 -8.09
C VAL A 102 -0.60 37.75 -7.17
N LYS A 103 0.60 38.03 -6.64
CA LYS A 103 0.83 39.22 -5.81
C LYS A 103 0.66 40.51 -6.62
N VAL A 104 1.23 40.59 -7.81
CA VAL A 104 1.12 41.76 -8.70
C VAL A 104 -0.34 41.99 -9.11
N LEU A 105 -1.06 40.94 -9.53
CA LEU A 105 -2.47 41.05 -9.88
C LEU A 105 -3.32 41.54 -8.69
N LYS A 106 -3.01 41.07 -7.48
CA LYS A 106 -3.71 41.52 -6.26
C LYS A 106 -3.46 43.00 -5.97
N GLU A 107 -2.24 43.50 -6.18
CA GLU A 107 -1.90 44.92 -6.04
C GLU A 107 -2.62 45.77 -7.10
N GLN A 108 -2.65 45.34 -8.36
CA GLN A 108 -3.38 46.01 -9.44
C GLN A 108 -4.89 46.09 -9.15
N LEU A 109 -5.48 45.00 -8.66
CA LEU A 109 -6.91 44.96 -8.31
C LEU A 109 -7.22 45.88 -7.13
N GLY A 110 -6.28 46.02 -6.19
CA GLY A 110 -6.33 47.01 -5.11
C GLY A 110 -6.32 48.45 -5.62
N GLN A 111 -5.42 48.78 -6.56
CA GLN A 111 -5.32 50.10 -7.17
C GLN A 111 -6.57 50.47 -7.98
N LEU A 112 -7.05 49.56 -8.84
CA LEU A 112 -8.30 49.74 -9.60
C LEU A 112 -9.49 49.98 -8.69
N LYS A 113 -9.61 49.23 -7.60
CA LYS A 113 -10.69 49.41 -6.61
C LYS A 113 -10.59 50.76 -5.89
N GLN A 114 -9.39 51.25 -5.60
CA GLN A 114 -9.19 52.58 -5.01
C GLN A 114 -9.53 53.68 -6.02
N ALA A 115 -9.08 53.57 -7.27
CA ALA A 115 -9.41 54.52 -8.33
C ALA A 115 -10.93 54.63 -8.55
N ALA A 116 -11.63 53.50 -8.64
CA ALA A 116 -13.09 53.47 -8.78
C ALA A 116 -13.84 54.11 -7.58
N ARG A 117 -13.26 54.05 -6.37
CA ARG A 117 -13.83 54.72 -5.19
C ARG A 117 -13.62 56.23 -5.22
N THR A 118 -12.51 56.71 -5.77
CA THR A 118 -12.22 58.14 -5.90
C THR A 118 -13.11 58.78 -6.97
N ASP A 119 -13.30 58.09 -8.10
CA ASP A 119 -14.14 58.57 -9.20
C ASP A 119 -15.62 58.68 -8.80
N ASN A 120 -16.12 57.70 -8.03
CA ASN A 120 -17.49 57.73 -7.51
C ASN A 120 -17.72 58.72 -6.35
N ARG A 121 -16.72 59.55 -6.02
CA ARG A 121 -16.82 60.64 -5.03
C ARG A 121 -17.01 62.01 -5.70
N GLN A 122 -17.22 62.06 -7.02
CA GLN A 122 -17.76 63.23 -7.71
C GLN A 122 -19.10 63.59 -7.03
N PRO A 123 -19.27 64.82 -6.50
CA PRO A 123 -20.51 65.20 -5.82
C PRO A 123 -21.67 65.16 -6.82
N ALA A 124 -22.52 64.14 -6.71
CA ALA A 124 -23.82 64.17 -7.34
C ALA A 124 -24.56 65.39 -6.77
N ALA A 125 -24.81 66.38 -7.62
CA ALA A 125 -25.73 67.46 -7.32
C ALA A 125 -27.07 66.86 -6.82
N PRO A 126 -27.73 67.49 -5.83
CA PRO A 126 -28.94 66.94 -5.23
C PRO A 126 -30.06 66.88 -6.29
N ALA A 127 -30.33 65.67 -6.78
CA ALA A 127 -31.50 65.41 -7.62
C ALA A 127 -32.74 65.24 -6.71
N PRO A 128 -33.89 65.84 -7.09
CA PRO A 128 -35.11 65.77 -6.32
C PRO A 128 -35.77 64.40 -6.43
N ASN A 129 -36.23 63.97 -5.26
CA ASN A 129 -37.06 62.82 -4.94
C ASN A 129 -38.13 62.47 -6.00
N PRO A 130 -38.18 61.21 -6.48
CA PRO A 130 -39.46 60.60 -6.86
C PRO A 130 -39.72 59.31 -6.07
N GLN A 131 -40.80 59.40 -5.31
CA GLN A 131 -41.70 58.37 -4.81
C GLN A 131 -41.48 56.92 -5.30
N GLN A 132 -41.06 56.10 -4.34
CA GLN A 132 -41.53 54.76 -4.00
C GLN A 132 -42.72 54.18 -4.80
N PRO A 133 -42.53 53.02 -5.43
CA PRO A 133 -43.58 51.99 -5.47
C PRO A 133 -43.14 50.65 -4.86
N ALA A 134 -44.03 50.13 -4.01
CA ALA A 134 -44.39 48.73 -3.75
C ALA A 134 -43.29 47.65 -3.61
N ALA A 135 -43.27 47.10 -2.39
CA ALA A 135 -42.53 45.92 -1.97
C ALA A 135 -42.88 44.66 -2.79
N VAL A 136 -41.84 43.93 -3.22
CA VAL A 136 -41.93 42.54 -3.67
C VAL A 136 -41.45 41.65 -2.51
N PRO A 137 -42.24 40.64 -2.07
CA PRO A 137 -41.83 39.74 -0.99
C PRO A 137 -40.71 38.80 -1.45
N ARG A 138 -39.65 38.69 -0.65
CA ARG A 138 -38.59 37.67 -0.83
C ARG A 138 -39.10 36.30 -0.41
N PRO A 139 -38.85 35.23 -1.17
CA PRO A 139 -39.00 33.86 -0.68
C PRO A 139 -37.90 33.56 0.35
N VAL A 140 -38.34 33.10 1.52
CA VAL A 140 -37.52 32.72 2.69
C VAL A 140 -36.83 31.38 2.40
N PRO A 141 -35.53 31.19 2.71
CA PRO A 141 -34.90 29.89 2.67
C PRO A 141 -35.44 29.02 3.83
N THR A 142 -36.14 27.95 3.49
CA THR A 142 -36.62 26.96 4.45
C THR A 142 -35.42 26.16 4.96
N GLN A 143 -34.89 26.52 6.13
CA GLN A 143 -34.03 25.64 6.92
C GLN A 143 -34.89 24.47 7.44
N GLN A 144 -34.78 23.32 6.77
CA GLN A 144 -35.27 22.06 7.32
C GLN A 144 -34.31 21.59 8.44
N ALA A 145 -34.70 21.89 9.67
CA ALA A 145 -34.23 21.19 10.86
C ALA A 145 -34.89 19.80 10.90
N VAL A 146 -34.16 18.77 10.48
CA VAL A 146 -34.58 17.37 10.68
C VAL A 146 -33.93 16.86 11.97
N ARG A 147 -34.80 16.50 12.92
CA ARG A 147 -34.54 15.96 14.25
C ARG A 147 -33.58 14.75 14.24
N PRO A 148 -32.71 14.64 15.26
CA PRO A 148 -32.19 13.35 15.73
C PRO A 148 -33.34 12.48 16.24
N SER A 149 -33.52 11.30 15.65
CA SER A 149 -34.36 10.25 16.22
C SER A 149 -33.45 9.33 17.03
N GLU A 150 -33.51 9.49 18.34
CA GLU A 150 -32.96 8.60 19.35
C GLU A 150 -33.95 7.44 19.57
N PRO A 151 -33.59 6.18 19.29
CA PRO A 151 -34.35 5.02 19.71
C PRO A 151 -33.87 4.55 21.09
N ALA A 152 -34.85 4.41 21.98
CA ALA A 152 -34.74 3.99 23.37
C ALA A 152 -33.98 2.66 23.61
N PRO A 153 -33.45 2.46 24.83
CA PRO A 153 -32.81 1.21 25.25
C PRO A 153 -33.84 0.08 25.38
N GLN A 154 -33.70 -0.94 24.53
CA GLN A 154 -34.46 -2.18 24.68
C GLN A 154 -33.87 -3.02 25.82
N ARG A 155 -34.78 -3.39 26.73
CA ARG A 155 -34.52 -4.23 27.91
C ARG A 155 -34.05 -5.62 27.51
N THR A 156 -33.05 -6.06 28.24
CA THR A 156 -32.59 -7.44 28.45
C THR A 156 -33.77 -8.41 28.59
N THR A 157 -33.87 -9.34 27.64
CA THR A 157 -34.54 -10.63 27.86
C THR A 157 -33.51 -11.72 27.62
N MET A 158 -33.18 -12.46 28.68
CA MET A 158 -32.34 -13.67 28.64
C MET A 158 -33.10 -14.79 27.94
N PRO A 159 -32.56 -15.40 26.87
CA PRO A 159 -32.95 -16.74 26.44
C PRO A 159 -32.00 -17.79 27.03
N ALA A 160 -32.61 -18.93 27.35
CA ALA A 160 -32.03 -20.14 27.93
C ALA A 160 -30.72 -20.65 27.27
N PRO A 161 -29.91 -21.45 27.98
CA PRO A 161 -28.67 -22.02 27.45
C PRO A 161 -28.99 -22.97 26.31
N THR A 162 -28.82 -22.47 25.07
CA THR A 162 -28.94 -23.26 23.86
C THR A 162 -27.65 -24.06 23.70
N GLN A 163 -27.80 -25.37 23.71
CA GLN A 163 -26.74 -26.35 23.50
C GLN A 163 -26.00 -26.01 22.19
N VAL A 164 -24.69 -25.78 22.29
CA VAL A 164 -23.81 -25.40 21.18
C VAL A 164 -23.68 -26.58 20.22
N GLN A 165 -24.62 -26.71 19.31
CA GLN A 165 -24.55 -27.65 18.21
C GLN A 165 -23.44 -27.17 17.28
N ARG A 166 -22.27 -27.81 17.39
CA ARG A 166 -21.08 -27.56 16.58
C ARG A 166 -21.41 -27.89 15.13
N SER A 167 -21.89 -26.90 14.38
CA SER A 167 -22.12 -26.99 12.94
C SER A 167 -20.84 -27.47 12.29
N ALA A 168 -20.93 -28.54 11.49
CA ALA A 168 -19.81 -28.98 10.66
C ALA A 168 -19.32 -27.80 9.81
N PRO A 169 -18.00 -27.65 9.60
CA PRO A 169 -17.45 -26.56 8.80
C PRO A 169 -18.05 -26.64 7.39
N VAL A 170 -18.92 -25.69 7.07
CA VAL A 170 -19.43 -25.49 5.72
C VAL A 170 -18.22 -25.14 4.87
N ASN A 171 -17.89 -26.02 3.93
CA ASN A 171 -16.79 -25.86 3.00
C ASN A 171 -17.18 -24.82 1.93
N THR A 172 -17.36 -23.57 2.37
CA THR A 172 -17.67 -22.46 1.47
C THR A 172 -16.42 -22.18 0.65
N PRO A 173 -16.51 -22.20 -0.69
CA PRO A 173 -15.38 -21.82 -1.54
C PRO A 173 -14.85 -20.45 -1.11
N PRO A 174 -13.52 -20.23 -1.11
CA PRO A 174 -12.96 -18.93 -0.74
C PRO A 174 -13.53 -17.83 -1.63
N ALA A 175 -14.10 -16.79 -1.00
CA ALA A 175 -14.68 -15.66 -1.70
C ALA A 175 -13.61 -14.96 -2.54
N LYS A 176 -13.89 -14.75 -3.83
CA LYS A 176 -13.02 -13.97 -4.71
C LYS A 176 -13.13 -12.50 -4.35
N LEU A 177 -11.99 -11.83 -4.31
CA LEU A 177 -11.89 -10.39 -4.08
C LEU A 177 -11.38 -9.72 -5.34
N TYR A 178 -11.82 -8.50 -5.59
CA TYR A 178 -11.51 -7.76 -6.80
C TYR A 178 -10.89 -6.41 -6.43
N ALA A 179 -9.87 -6.00 -7.18
CA ALA A 179 -9.21 -4.72 -7.01
C ALA A 179 -8.99 -4.04 -8.36
N ARG A 180 -9.03 -2.71 -8.38
CA ARG A 180 -8.74 -1.93 -9.59
C ARG A 180 -7.25 -1.67 -9.78
N THR A 181 -6.53 -1.37 -8.70
CA THR A 181 -5.10 -1.02 -8.70
C THR A 181 -4.45 -1.58 -7.43
N ALA A 182 -3.13 -1.70 -7.43
CA ALA A 182 -2.35 -1.79 -6.19
C ALA A 182 -2.33 -0.39 -5.54
N ASP A 183 -3.31 -0.11 -4.68
CA ASP A 183 -3.55 1.22 -4.09
C ASP A 183 -2.55 1.61 -2.99
N VAL A 184 -1.75 0.65 -2.53
CA VAL A 184 -0.74 0.83 -1.50
C VAL A 184 0.61 0.29 -1.97
N PRO A 185 1.74 0.87 -1.52
CA PRO A 185 3.05 0.42 -1.96
C PRO A 185 3.26 -1.08 -1.74
N GLY A 186 3.48 -1.79 -2.85
CA GLY A 186 3.71 -3.23 -2.91
C GLY A 186 2.52 -4.06 -2.40
N GLY A 187 1.28 -3.65 -2.62
CA GLY A 187 0.13 -4.41 -2.17
C GLY A 187 -1.24 -3.86 -2.52
N PHE A 188 -2.25 -4.46 -1.89
CA PHE A 188 -3.65 -4.05 -1.94
C PHE A 188 -4.15 -3.77 -0.52
N SER A 189 -4.85 -2.67 -0.31
CA SER A 189 -5.56 -2.40 0.95
C SER A 189 -6.78 -3.31 1.05
N VAL A 190 -7.04 -3.89 2.23
CA VAL A 190 -8.27 -4.69 2.43
C VAL A 190 -9.52 -3.83 2.20
N ALA A 191 -9.47 -2.53 2.51
CA ALA A 191 -10.59 -1.62 2.37
C ALA A 191 -10.96 -1.28 0.91
N SER A 192 -10.06 -1.47 -0.05
CA SER A 192 -10.32 -1.21 -1.47
C SER A 192 -10.78 -2.46 -2.23
N LEU A 193 -10.74 -3.63 -1.58
CA LEU A 193 -11.20 -4.89 -2.15
C LEU A 193 -12.72 -4.98 -2.10
N VAL A 194 -13.31 -5.48 -3.19
CA VAL A 194 -14.75 -5.74 -3.28
C VAL A 194 -15.01 -7.20 -3.65
N GLU A 195 -16.09 -7.78 -3.14
CA GLU A 195 -16.49 -9.15 -3.48
C GLU A 195 -17.25 -9.24 -4.81
N THR A 196 -18.06 -8.22 -5.11
CA THR A 196 -18.84 -8.14 -6.34
C THR A 196 -18.33 -6.96 -7.19
N PRO A 197 -17.72 -7.20 -8.36
CA PRO A 197 -17.22 -6.13 -9.20
C PRO A 197 -18.40 -5.38 -9.83
N ASN A 198 -18.55 -4.10 -9.49
CA ASN A 198 -19.56 -3.20 -10.09
C ASN A 198 -18.99 -2.34 -11.24
N ARG A 199 -17.68 -2.43 -11.47
CA ARG A 199 -16.89 -1.67 -12.44
C ARG A 199 -15.77 -2.59 -12.94
N PRO A 200 -15.08 -2.25 -14.05
CA PRO A 200 -13.93 -3.01 -14.51
C PRO A 200 -12.83 -3.04 -13.43
N MET A 201 -12.54 -4.23 -12.92
CA MET A 201 -11.52 -4.49 -11.88
C MET A 201 -10.38 -5.27 -12.49
N VAL A 202 -9.17 -4.70 -12.45
CA VAL A 202 -8.00 -5.25 -13.14
C VAL A 202 -7.51 -6.54 -12.48
N PHE A 203 -7.64 -6.68 -11.16
CA PHE A 203 -7.09 -7.80 -10.41
C PHE A 203 -8.20 -8.65 -9.77
N VAL A 204 -7.97 -9.96 -9.79
CA VAL A 204 -8.75 -10.96 -9.07
C VAL A 204 -7.83 -11.61 -8.04
N ILE A 205 -8.25 -11.58 -6.78
CA ILE A 205 -7.52 -12.14 -5.63
C ILE A 205 -8.31 -13.33 -5.11
N THR A 206 -7.63 -14.47 -4.96
CA THR A 206 -8.21 -15.71 -4.45
C THR A 206 -7.50 -16.10 -3.16
N PRO A 207 -8.15 -15.98 -1.99
CA PRO A 207 -7.60 -16.46 -0.73
C PRO A 207 -7.30 -17.95 -0.78
N THR A 208 -6.08 -18.35 -0.44
CA THR A 208 -5.63 -19.76 -0.44
C THR A 208 -5.45 -20.33 0.96
N GLY A 209 -5.41 -19.48 1.99
CA GLY A 209 -5.27 -19.90 3.39
C GLY A 209 -5.29 -18.73 4.36
N ALA A 210 -4.94 -19.00 5.63
CA ALA A 210 -4.89 -17.99 6.68
C ALA A 210 -3.80 -16.95 6.39
N GLY A 211 -4.21 -15.81 5.82
CA GLY A 211 -3.33 -14.71 5.46
C GLY A 211 -2.47 -14.95 4.23
N GLN A 212 -2.85 -15.88 3.35
CA GLN A 212 -2.23 -16.09 2.04
C GLN A 212 -3.29 -16.02 0.95
N ALA A 213 -2.93 -15.42 -0.18
CA ALA A 213 -3.79 -15.40 -1.37
C ALA A 213 -2.93 -15.44 -2.63
N THR A 214 -3.52 -15.86 -3.74
CA THR A 214 -2.95 -15.63 -5.07
C THR A 214 -3.72 -14.50 -5.76
N PHE A 215 -3.07 -13.83 -6.71
CA PHE A 215 -3.74 -12.83 -7.52
C PHE A 215 -3.32 -12.92 -8.97
N ARG A 216 -4.22 -12.51 -9.85
CA ARG A 216 -4.00 -12.46 -11.30
C ARG A 216 -4.73 -11.29 -11.92
N VAL A 217 -4.32 -10.92 -13.13
CA VAL A 217 -5.09 -9.98 -13.95
C VAL A 217 -6.36 -10.67 -14.43
N THR A 218 -7.47 -9.94 -14.46
CA THR A 218 -8.76 -10.47 -14.92
C THR A 218 -8.76 -10.76 -16.42
N ASP A 219 -9.61 -11.70 -16.83
CA ASP A 219 -9.85 -12.06 -18.22
C ASP A 219 -10.93 -11.18 -18.88
N ASP A 220 -11.53 -10.25 -18.12
CA ASP A 220 -12.55 -9.32 -18.60
C ASP A 220 -11.96 -8.30 -19.61
N PRO A 221 -12.45 -8.25 -20.87
CA PRO A 221 -11.91 -7.37 -21.89
C PRO A 221 -11.99 -5.88 -21.53
N GLU A 222 -13.02 -5.45 -20.80
CA GLU A 222 -13.17 -4.05 -20.40
C GLU A 222 -12.11 -3.65 -19.37
N ALA A 223 -11.85 -4.52 -18.39
CA ALA A 223 -10.79 -4.31 -17.41
C ALA A 223 -9.39 -4.41 -18.02
N GLN A 224 -9.17 -5.31 -18.99
CA GLN A 224 -7.90 -5.38 -19.72
C GLN A 224 -7.66 -4.12 -20.55
N ARG A 225 -8.69 -3.61 -21.24
CA ARG A 225 -8.60 -2.34 -21.98
C ARG A 225 -8.26 -1.17 -21.06
N LEU A 226 -8.86 -1.13 -19.86
CA LEU A 226 -8.54 -0.14 -18.85
C LEU A 226 -7.07 -0.25 -18.40
N ALA A 227 -6.60 -1.46 -18.10
CA ALA A 227 -5.20 -1.68 -17.70
C ALA A 227 -4.22 -1.30 -18.82
N LEU A 228 -4.56 -1.57 -20.07
CA LEU A 228 -3.75 -1.24 -21.24
C LEU A 228 -3.77 0.24 -21.62
N SER A 229 -4.77 1.00 -21.18
CA SER A 229 -4.81 2.46 -21.40
C SER A 229 -3.69 3.19 -20.65
N ASP A 230 -3.26 2.66 -19.50
CA ASP A 230 -2.11 3.16 -18.74
C ASP A 230 -1.41 2.00 -17.98
N PRO A 231 -0.60 1.19 -18.68
CA PRO A 231 0.01 -0.01 -18.09
C PRO A 231 0.88 0.31 -16.87
N TYR A 232 1.55 1.47 -16.88
CA TYR A 232 2.44 1.85 -15.78
C TYR A 232 1.66 2.11 -14.49
N SER A 233 0.51 2.79 -14.56
CA SER A 233 -0.30 3.05 -13.36
C SER A 233 -1.04 1.80 -12.85
N TYR A 234 -1.52 0.93 -13.75
CA TYR A 234 -2.36 -0.20 -13.35
C TYR A 234 -1.58 -1.48 -13.02
N LEU A 235 -0.48 -1.77 -13.73
CA LEU A 235 0.16 -3.09 -13.71
C LEU A 235 1.59 -3.08 -13.11
N SER A 236 2.32 -1.97 -13.15
CA SER A 236 3.77 -1.96 -12.83
C SER A 236 4.09 -2.38 -11.39
N ASP A 237 3.22 -2.07 -10.44
CA ASP A 237 3.41 -2.40 -9.03
C ASP A 237 3.17 -3.88 -8.73
N ALA A 238 2.33 -4.56 -9.51
CA ALA A 238 1.86 -5.92 -9.21
C ALA A 238 2.30 -6.98 -10.23
N CYS A 239 2.73 -6.58 -11.43
CA CYS A 239 3.06 -7.48 -12.52
C CYS A 239 4.49 -7.29 -13.03
N ASN A 240 5.06 -8.38 -13.56
CA ASN A 240 6.26 -8.40 -14.37
C ASN A 240 5.88 -8.64 -15.84
N TYR A 241 6.46 -7.84 -16.74
CA TYR A 241 6.19 -7.92 -18.17
C TYR A 241 7.22 -8.81 -18.86
N GLN A 242 6.77 -9.83 -19.59
CA GLN A 242 7.64 -10.64 -20.46
C GLN A 242 7.82 -10.00 -21.86
N SER A 243 6.83 -9.25 -22.34
CA SER A 243 6.85 -8.52 -23.60
C SER A 243 6.37 -7.07 -23.42
N ARG A 244 6.55 -6.22 -24.42
CA ARG A 244 6.02 -4.84 -24.39
C ARG A 244 4.57 -4.83 -24.86
N PRO A 245 3.70 -3.98 -24.27
CA PRO A 245 2.33 -3.83 -24.73
C PRO A 245 2.32 -3.19 -26.14
N GLU A 246 1.66 -3.86 -27.08
CA GLU A 246 1.43 -3.35 -28.43
C GLU A 246 0.02 -2.74 -28.54
N VAL A 247 -0.21 -1.93 -29.58
CA VAL A 247 -1.53 -1.37 -29.87
C VAL A 247 -2.49 -2.53 -30.17
N ASN A 248 -3.65 -2.54 -29.50
CA ASN A 248 -4.65 -3.62 -29.57
C ASN A 248 -4.21 -4.98 -29.00
N SER A 249 -3.10 -5.05 -28.27
CA SER A 249 -2.73 -6.28 -27.56
C SER A 249 -3.74 -6.64 -26.47
N ARG A 250 -3.75 -7.92 -26.07
CA ARG A 250 -4.46 -8.47 -24.92
C ARG A 250 -3.47 -8.96 -23.87
N ILE A 251 -3.89 -8.96 -22.61
CA ILE A 251 -3.07 -9.45 -21.51
C ILE A 251 -3.28 -10.96 -21.40
N HIS A 252 -2.18 -11.72 -21.50
CA HIS A 252 -2.13 -13.15 -21.20
C HIS A 252 -1.42 -13.38 -19.88
N MET A 253 -2.08 -14.06 -18.95
CA MET A 253 -1.49 -14.50 -17.69
C MET A 253 -0.50 -15.65 -17.94
N VAL A 254 0.75 -15.46 -17.52
CA VAL A 254 1.78 -16.51 -17.58
C VAL A 254 1.92 -17.21 -16.23
N ALA A 255 1.94 -16.43 -15.13
CA ALA A 255 1.98 -16.97 -13.77
C ALA A 255 1.20 -16.08 -12.80
N ASP A 256 0.48 -16.70 -11.86
CA ASP A 256 -0.22 -16.01 -10.78
C ASP A 256 0.77 -15.43 -9.78
N GLY A 257 0.46 -14.25 -9.25
CA GLY A 257 1.22 -13.63 -8.16
C GLY A 257 0.78 -14.15 -6.79
N LYS A 258 1.59 -13.88 -5.75
CA LYS A 258 1.34 -14.30 -4.37
C LYS A 258 1.25 -13.12 -3.42
N LEU A 259 0.29 -13.19 -2.50
CA LEU A 259 0.01 -12.21 -1.46
C LEU A 259 0.15 -12.81 -0.07
N GLN A 260 0.58 -11.97 0.86
CA GLN A 260 0.59 -12.25 2.29
C GLN A 260 -0.14 -11.11 3.03
N LEU A 261 -1.13 -11.46 3.86
CA LEU A 261 -1.83 -10.51 4.70
C LEU A 261 -0.92 -10.03 5.84
N GLN A 262 -0.70 -8.73 5.94
CA GLN A 262 0.07 -8.07 6.99
C GLN A 262 -0.78 -6.95 7.58
N GLY A 263 -1.50 -7.23 8.67
CA GLY A 263 -2.49 -6.31 9.23
C GLY A 263 -3.67 -6.13 8.27
N GLU A 264 -3.93 -4.89 7.85
CA GLU A 264 -5.03 -4.52 6.94
C GLU A 264 -4.58 -4.38 5.47
N LYS A 265 -3.41 -4.94 5.14
CA LYS A 265 -2.83 -4.88 3.78
C LYS A 265 -2.46 -6.27 3.28
N TRP A 266 -2.84 -6.57 2.05
CA TRP A 266 -2.28 -7.67 1.27
C TRP A 266 -0.96 -7.24 0.63
N HIS A 267 0.16 -7.73 1.14
CA HIS A 267 1.49 -7.44 0.60
C HIS A 267 1.85 -8.42 -0.53
N ILE A 268 2.32 -7.90 -1.66
CA ILE A 268 2.79 -8.69 -2.80
C ILE A 268 4.15 -9.29 -2.46
N VAL A 269 4.17 -10.62 -2.29
CA VAL A 269 5.39 -11.41 -2.06
C VAL A 269 6.02 -11.78 -3.40
N GLU A 270 5.18 -12.11 -4.38
CA GLU A 270 5.59 -12.49 -5.73
C GLU A 270 4.69 -11.79 -6.74
N LYS A 271 5.28 -11.05 -7.68
CA LYS A 271 4.52 -10.37 -8.74
C LYS A 271 3.99 -11.39 -9.74
N ALA A 272 2.80 -11.12 -10.29
CA ALA A 272 2.26 -11.93 -11.37
C ALA A 272 3.10 -11.75 -12.65
N GLU A 273 3.26 -12.80 -13.44
CA GLU A 273 3.91 -12.70 -14.75
C GLU A 273 2.87 -12.61 -15.86
N ILE A 274 3.02 -11.61 -16.72
CA ILE A 274 2.11 -11.37 -17.85
C ILE A 274 2.88 -11.20 -19.16
N SER A 275 2.21 -11.54 -20.25
CA SER A 275 2.66 -11.32 -21.61
C SER A 275 1.55 -10.64 -22.41
N PHE A 276 1.94 -9.95 -23.47
CA PHE A 276 1.02 -9.28 -24.39
C PHE A 276 1.05 -9.99 -25.75
N TYR A 277 -0.13 -10.23 -26.32
CA TYR A 277 -0.31 -10.81 -27.66
C TYR A 277 -1.36 -10.02 -28.45
N ALA A 278 -1.25 -10.00 -29.78
CA ALA A 278 -2.19 -9.31 -30.67
C ALA A 278 -3.40 -10.19 -31.03
#